data_AF-A0A7W7SV72-F1
#
_entry.id   AF-A0A7W7SV72-F1
#
_cell.length_a   1.000
_cell.length_b   1.000
_cell.length_c   1.000
_cell.angle_alpha   90.00
_cell.angle_beta   90.00
_cell.angle_gamma   90.00
#
_symmetry.space_group_name_H-M   'P 1'
#
loop_
_entity.id
_entity.type
_entity.pdbx_description
1 polymer ?
#
loop_
_entity_poly.entity_id
_entity_poly.type
_entity_poly.pdbx_seq_one_letter_code
_entity_poly.pdbx_strand_id
1 'polypeptide(L)'
;MNRPFSGEAARRTADKSARAALTDLMASVGTPGLSAAARRPGLQATLDQHAASIRDSLDGDRRPIGAVRLAGYAEGVREAAADNGWHLPVEPIEWADADWMLLRLLAVCDLAQRSGAVARVGRH
;
A
#
# COMPACT_ATOMS: atom_id res chain seq x y z
N MET A 1 38.16 2.72 13.40
CA MET A 1 37.65 1.59 12.58
C MET A 1 36.20 1.90 12.22
N ASN A 2 35.95 2.30 10.97
CA ASN A 2 34.74 3.05 10.58
C ASN A 2 33.71 2.08 9.97
N ARG A 3 32.57 1.84 10.65
CA ARG A 3 31.41 1.12 10.04
C ARG A 3 30.07 1.90 9.98
N PRO A 4 30.01 3.21 9.66
CA PRO A 4 28.72 3.89 9.41
C PRO A 4 28.12 3.62 8.01
N PHE A 5 28.93 3.22 7.01
CA PHE A 5 28.47 3.13 5.61
C PHE A 5 27.58 1.93 5.29
N SER A 6 27.74 0.78 5.97
CA SER A 6 26.97 -0.43 5.68
C SER A 6 25.50 -0.30 6.08
N GLY A 7 25.20 0.40 7.18
CA GLY A 7 23.82 0.60 7.64
C GLY A 7 23.03 1.53 6.73
N GLU A 8 23.66 2.61 6.26
CA GLU A 8 23.01 3.57 5.37
C GLU A 8 22.78 2.98 3.96
N ALA A 9 23.74 2.24 3.43
CA ALA A 9 23.56 1.53 2.16
C ALA A 9 22.42 0.52 2.23
N ALA A 10 22.33 -0.27 3.31
CA ALA A 10 21.24 -1.23 3.51
C ALA A 10 19.87 -0.54 3.61
N ARG A 11 19.76 0.59 4.34
CA ARG A 11 18.54 1.39 4.44
C ARG A 11 18.08 1.92 3.09
N ARG A 12 19.00 2.46 2.28
CA ARG A 12 18.69 2.95 0.93
C ARG A 12 18.23 1.84 0.00
N THR A 13 18.86 0.67 0.07
CA THR A 13 18.42 -0.51 -0.70
C THR A 13 17.02 -0.95 -0.27
N ALA A 14 16.75 -1.02 1.03
CA ALA A 14 15.43 -1.36 1.55
C ALA A 14 14.35 -0.36 1.10
N ASP A 15 14.62 0.95 1.16
CA ASP A 15 13.69 1.97 0.67
C ASP A 15 13.42 1.81 -0.83
N LYS A 16 14.46 1.59 -1.64
CA LYS A 16 14.31 1.35 -3.08
C LYS A 16 13.45 0.13 -3.38
N SER A 17 13.72 -1.00 -2.72
CA SER A 17 12.92 -2.22 -2.89
C SER A 17 11.48 -2.04 -2.44
N ALA A 18 11.26 -1.33 -1.32
CA ALA A 18 9.92 -1.03 -0.84
C ALA A 18 9.13 -0.16 -1.82
N ARG A 19 9.76 0.87 -2.40
CA ARG A 19 9.13 1.71 -3.43
C ARG A 19 8.81 0.92 -4.70
N ALA A 20 9.69 0.01 -5.11
CA ALA A 20 9.43 -0.87 -6.25
C ALA A 20 8.20 -1.76 -5.98
N ALA A 21 8.15 -2.44 -4.83
CA ALA A 21 7.00 -3.27 -4.45
C ALA A 21 5.68 -2.48 -4.38
N LEU A 22 5.70 -1.26 -3.82
CA LEU A 22 4.53 -0.39 -3.79
C LEU A 22 4.13 0.11 -5.19
N THR A 23 5.08 0.26 -6.11
CA THR A 23 4.81 0.62 -7.51
C THR A 23 4.10 -0.52 -8.24
N ASP A 24 4.56 -1.76 -8.04
CA ASP A 24 3.92 -2.94 -8.63
C ASP A 24 2.49 -3.15 -8.08
N LEU A 25 2.32 -2.93 -6.76
CA LEU A 25 1.00 -2.95 -6.13
C LEU A 25 0.11 -1.81 -6.64
N MET A 26 0.67 -0.62 -6.86
CA MET A 26 -0.04 0.51 -7.47
C MET A 26 -0.47 0.21 -8.90
N ALA A 27 0.33 -0.51 -9.69
CA ALA A 27 -0.03 -0.86 -11.06
C ALA A 27 -1.19 -1.88 -11.10
N SER A 28 -1.11 -2.91 -10.26
CA SER A 28 -2.08 -4.02 -10.23
C SER A 28 -3.39 -3.67 -9.52
N VAL A 29 -3.31 -3.01 -8.36
CA VAL A 29 -4.46 -2.75 -7.47
C VAL A 29 -4.78 -1.26 -7.39
N GLY A 30 -3.75 -0.43 -7.17
CA GLY A 30 -3.93 0.98 -6.84
C GLY A 30 -4.58 1.80 -7.96
N THR A 31 -4.04 1.72 -9.17
CA THR A 31 -4.52 2.49 -10.33
C THR A 31 -6.00 2.19 -10.67
N PRO A 32 -6.41 0.92 -10.88
CA PRO A 32 -7.81 0.62 -11.14
C PRO A 32 -8.72 0.94 -9.93
N GLY A 33 -8.28 0.65 -8.71
CA GLY A 33 -9.09 0.85 -7.51
C GLY A 33 -9.31 2.31 -7.13
N LEU A 34 -8.27 3.15 -7.20
CA LEU A 34 -8.39 4.58 -6.92
C LEU A 34 -9.24 5.29 -7.98
N SER A 35 -9.13 4.85 -9.24
CA SER A 35 -10.02 5.31 -10.32
C SER A 35 -11.49 4.95 -10.02
N ALA A 36 -11.77 3.73 -9.56
CA ALA A 36 -13.11 3.32 -9.16
C ALA A 36 -13.63 4.09 -7.93
N ALA A 37 -12.81 4.28 -6.90
CA ALA A 37 -13.15 5.02 -5.69
C ALA A 37 -13.48 6.49 -5.98
N ALA A 38 -12.74 7.13 -6.90
CA ALA A 38 -13.03 8.49 -7.34
C ALA A 38 -14.43 8.67 -7.95
N ARG A 39 -15.03 7.61 -8.50
CA ARG A 39 -16.39 7.62 -9.07
C ARG A 39 -17.48 7.18 -8.08
N ARG A 40 -17.10 6.69 -6.89
CA ARG A 40 -18.01 6.01 -5.95
C ARG A 40 -17.72 6.51 -4.52
N PRO A 41 -18.43 7.55 -4.03
CA PRO A 41 -18.18 8.13 -2.71
C PRO A 41 -18.25 7.11 -1.55
N GLY A 42 -19.13 6.10 -1.64
CA GLY A 42 -19.20 5.02 -0.66
C GLY A 42 -17.91 4.19 -0.59
N LEU A 43 -17.36 3.82 -1.74
CA LEU A 43 -16.07 3.11 -1.82
C LEU A 43 -14.92 3.96 -1.31
N GLN A 44 -14.91 5.26 -1.64
CA GLN A 44 -13.92 6.21 -1.11
C GLN A 44 -13.99 6.31 0.42
N ALA A 45 -15.19 6.37 1.00
CA ALA A 45 -15.35 6.42 2.45
C ALA A 45 -14.83 5.14 3.13
N THR A 46 -15.13 3.96 2.58
CA THR A 46 -14.58 2.69 3.05
C THR A 46 -13.05 2.70 2.95
N LEU A 47 -12.50 3.16 1.83
CA LEU A 47 -11.06 3.27 1.64
C LEU A 47 -10.39 4.17 2.69
N ASP A 48 -11.00 5.33 2.98
CA ASP A 48 -10.49 6.25 4.01
C ASP A 48 -10.54 5.63 5.42
N GLN A 49 -11.54 4.80 5.74
CA GLN A 49 -11.59 4.03 6.99
C GLN A 49 -10.47 2.99 7.09
N HIS A 50 -10.22 2.23 6.02
CA HIS A 50 -9.08 1.32 5.97
C HIS A 50 -7.76 2.07 6.13
N ALA A 51 -7.61 3.20 5.45
CA ALA A 51 -6.42 4.03 5.55
C ALA A 51 -6.19 4.54 6.99
N ALA A 52 -7.25 4.96 7.70
CA ALA A 52 -7.17 5.32 9.12
C ALA A 52 -6.71 4.13 9.98
N SER A 53 -7.36 2.97 9.84
CA SER A 53 -6.99 1.76 10.59
C SER A 53 -5.55 1.28 10.31
N ILE A 54 -5.03 1.43 9.10
CA ILE A 54 -3.64 1.12 8.78
C ILE A 54 -2.70 2.11 9.47
N ARG A 55 -3.01 3.41 9.45
CA ARG A 55 -2.21 4.41 10.17
C ARG A 55 -2.16 4.09 11.65
N ASP A 56 -3.29 3.75 12.27
CA ASP A 56 -3.35 3.37 13.69
C ASP A 56 -2.51 2.12 13.98
N SER A 57 -2.56 1.11 13.10
CA SER A 57 -1.75 -0.11 13.22
C SER A 57 -0.25 0.15 13.07
N LEU A 58 0.12 1.20 12.35
CA LEU A 58 1.50 1.61 12.11
C LEU A 58 1.94 2.77 13.03
N ASP A 59 1.10 3.28 13.92
CA ASP A 59 1.49 4.38 14.80
C ASP A 59 2.23 3.83 16.03
N GLY A 60 3.55 3.61 15.87
CA GLY A 60 4.45 3.21 16.95
C GLY A 60 5.21 4.40 17.54
N ASP A 61 5.96 5.11 16.68
CA ASP A 61 6.93 6.15 17.11
C ASP A 61 6.60 7.56 16.59
N ARG A 62 5.37 7.85 16.13
CA ARG A 62 4.96 9.13 15.51
C ARG A 62 5.79 9.57 14.29
N ARG A 63 6.66 8.69 13.77
CA ARG A 63 7.43 8.96 12.54
C ARG A 63 6.50 8.89 11.33
N PRO A 64 6.74 9.73 10.30
CA PRO A 64 6.02 9.61 9.03
C PRO A 64 6.06 8.17 8.52
N ILE A 65 4.91 7.66 8.09
CA ILE A 65 4.80 6.31 7.54
C ILE A 65 5.49 6.31 6.17
N GLY A 66 6.74 5.84 6.14
CA GLY A 66 7.54 5.74 4.92
C GLY A 66 7.30 4.47 4.10
N ALA A 67 7.90 4.41 2.91
CA ALA A 67 7.74 3.32 1.95
C ALA A 67 8.00 1.93 2.55
N VAL A 68 9.08 1.78 3.33
CA VAL A 68 9.44 0.51 3.98
C VAL A 68 8.33 -0.02 4.88
N ARG A 69 7.68 0.86 5.66
CA ARG A 69 6.62 0.46 6.59
C ARG A 69 5.35 0.05 5.85
N LEU A 70 4.99 0.78 4.80
CA LEU A 70 3.83 0.46 3.96
C LEU A 70 4.03 -0.84 3.18
N ALA A 71 5.23 -1.05 2.61
CA ALA A 71 5.56 -2.27 1.90
C ALA A 71 5.56 -3.49 2.84
N GLY A 72 6.16 -3.37 4.02
CA GLY A 72 6.11 -4.43 5.03
C GLY A 72 4.69 -4.73 5.51
N TYR A 73 3.85 -3.69 5.66
CA TYR A 73 2.44 -3.87 6.00
C TYR A 73 1.69 -4.63 4.89
N ALA A 74 1.84 -4.22 3.62
CA ALA A 74 1.22 -4.89 2.49
C ALA A 74 1.67 -6.35 2.37
N GLU A 75 2.95 -6.63 2.60
CA GLU A 75 3.45 -8.00 2.55
C GLU A 75 2.85 -8.86 3.66
N GLY A 76 2.85 -8.39 4.92
CA GLY A 76 2.23 -9.14 6.02
C GLY A 76 0.72 -9.36 5.82
N VAL A 77 0.03 -8.40 5.19
CA VAL A 77 -1.37 -8.56 4.76
C VAL A 77 -1.51 -9.67 3.72
N ARG A 78 -0.64 -9.72 2.71
CA ARG A 78 -0.65 -10.75 1.65
C ARG A 78 -0.28 -12.13 2.18
N GLU A 79 0.72 -12.22 3.06
CA GLU A 79 1.13 -13.46 3.73
C GLU A 79 -0.04 -14.02 4.56
N ALA A 80 -0.64 -13.20 5.42
CA ALA A 80 -1.80 -13.63 6.21
C ALA A 80 -3.00 -14.03 5.33
N ALA A 81 -3.19 -13.36 4.20
CA ALA A 81 -4.23 -13.73 3.24
C ALA A 81 -3.96 -15.09 2.58
N ALA A 82 -2.71 -15.31 2.14
CA ALA A 82 -2.28 -16.54 1.50
C ALA A 82 -2.37 -17.74 2.45
N ASP A 83 -2.02 -17.56 3.72
CA ASP A 83 -2.18 -18.58 4.77
C ASP A 83 -3.64 -19.01 4.95
N ASN A 84 -4.59 -18.13 4.60
CA ASN A 84 -6.02 -18.40 4.62
C ASN A 84 -6.61 -18.76 3.24
N GLY A 85 -5.75 -19.04 2.24
CA GLY A 85 -6.16 -19.45 0.90
C GLY A 85 -6.70 -18.32 0.01
N TRP A 86 -6.53 -17.06 0.42
CA TRP A 86 -6.92 -15.91 -0.40
C TRP A 86 -5.83 -15.58 -1.42
N HIS A 87 -6.25 -15.25 -2.64
CA HIS A 87 -5.38 -14.83 -3.73
C HIS A 87 -5.92 -13.56 -4.38
N LEU A 88 -5.00 -12.76 -4.94
CA LEU A 88 -5.39 -11.56 -5.67
C LEU A 88 -6.27 -11.94 -6.87
N PRO A 89 -7.37 -11.21 -7.13
CA PRO A 89 -8.21 -11.46 -8.31
C PRO A 89 -7.40 -11.30 -9.60
N VAL A 90 -7.60 -12.23 -10.55
CA VAL A 90 -6.97 -12.21 -11.89
C VAL A 90 -7.89 -11.65 -12.98
N GLU A 91 -9.19 -11.54 -12.68
CA GLU A 91 -10.24 -11.00 -13.56
C GLU A 91 -10.46 -9.49 -13.30
N PRO A 92 -11.21 -8.78 -14.17
CA PRO A 92 -11.65 -7.42 -13.88
C PRO A 92 -12.29 -7.33 -12.49
N ILE A 93 -11.74 -6.47 -11.65
CA ILE A 93 -12.20 -6.32 -10.27
C ILE A 93 -13.51 -5.53 -10.25
N GLU A 94 -14.58 -6.17 -9.81
CA GLU A 94 -15.82 -5.49 -9.45
C GLU A 94 -15.66 -4.80 -8.10
N TRP A 95 -15.16 -3.56 -8.12
CA TRP A 95 -14.84 -2.79 -6.92
C TRP A 95 -16.04 -2.49 -6.00
N ALA A 96 -17.27 -2.70 -6.47
CA ALA A 96 -18.47 -2.58 -5.62
C ALA A 96 -18.55 -3.72 -4.59
N ASP A 97 -18.03 -4.90 -4.96
CA ASP A 97 -18.06 -6.13 -4.16
C ASP A 97 -16.64 -6.54 -3.73
N ALA A 98 -15.68 -5.61 -3.81
CA ALA A 98 -14.30 -5.86 -3.41
C ALA A 98 -14.24 -6.31 -1.95
N ASP A 99 -13.60 -7.45 -1.72
CA ASP A 99 -13.45 -7.98 -0.37
C ASP A 99 -12.54 -7.08 0.49
N TRP A 100 -12.61 -7.33 1.80
CA TRP A 100 -11.87 -6.57 2.79
C TRP A 100 -10.35 -6.57 2.55
N MET A 101 -9.79 -7.68 2.05
CA MET A 101 -8.35 -7.83 1.82
C MET A 101 -7.89 -6.95 0.65
N LEU A 102 -8.65 -6.97 -0.45
CA LEU A 102 -8.40 -6.14 -1.61
C LEU A 102 -8.53 -4.65 -1.28
N LEU A 103 -9.54 -4.27 -0.49
CA LEU A 103 -9.71 -2.91 0.02
C LEU A 103 -8.57 -2.50 0.96
N ARG A 104 -8.04 -3.43 1.77
CA ARG A 104 -6.86 -3.19 2.62
C ARG A 104 -5.63 -2.87 1.78
N LEU A 105 -5.37 -3.62 0.72
CA LEU A 105 -4.25 -3.38 -0.20
C LEU A 105 -4.42 -2.07 -0.98
N LEU A 106 -5.65 -1.76 -1.43
CA LEU A 106 -5.97 -0.49 -2.06
C LEU A 106 -5.70 0.70 -1.11
N ALA A 107 -6.00 0.57 0.17
CA ALA A 107 -5.70 1.58 1.19
C ALA A 107 -4.19 1.80 1.37
N VAL A 108 -3.37 0.75 1.23
CA VAL A 108 -1.91 0.91 1.20
C VAL A 108 -1.48 1.74 -0.02
N CYS A 109 -2.04 1.49 -1.21
CA CYS A 109 -1.76 2.28 -2.40
C CYS A 109 -2.12 3.76 -2.21
N ASP A 110 -3.29 4.05 -1.64
CA ASP A 110 -3.71 5.41 -1.31
C ASP A 110 -2.71 6.10 -0.36
N LEU A 111 -2.31 5.43 0.72
CA LEU A 111 -1.31 5.94 1.66
C LEU A 111 0.06 6.15 1.02
N ALA A 112 0.50 5.23 0.16
CA ALA A 112 1.77 5.32 -0.56
C ALA A 112 1.77 6.51 -1.53
N GLN A 113 0.64 6.78 -2.19
CA GLN A 113 0.49 7.94 -3.06
C GLN A 113 0.42 9.26 -2.25
N ARG A 114 -0.32 9.30 -1.14
CA ARG A 114 -0.44 10.49 -0.28
C ARG A 114 0.88 10.87 0.39
N SER A 115 1.72 9.88 0.71
CA SER A 115 3.05 10.07 1.33
C SER A 115 4.19 10.35 0.34
N GLY A 116 3.96 10.21 -0.98
CA GLY A 116 5.00 10.33 -2.00
C GLY A 116 5.95 9.13 -2.07
N ALA A 117 5.58 7.99 -1.46
CA ALA A 117 6.29 6.72 -1.62
C ALA A 117 6.17 6.19 -3.06
N VAL A 118 5.03 6.45 -3.70
CA VAL A 118 4.78 6.19 -5.12
C VAL A 118 4.37 7.50 -5.79
N ALA A 119 4.75 7.68 -7.06
CA ALA A 119 4.35 8.86 -7.83
C ALA A 119 2.82 8.97 -7.91
N ARG A 120 2.30 10.20 -7.81
CA ARG A 120 0.91 10.48 -8.17
C ARG A 120 0.76 10.24 -9.66
N VAL A 121 -0.16 9.35 -10.03
CA VAL A 121 -0.57 9.24 -11.44
C VAL A 121 -1.16 10.60 -11.82
N GLY A 122 -0.56 11.26 -12.83
CA GLY A 122 -0.98 12.57 -13.28
C GLY A 122 -2.45 12.55 -13.67
N ARG A 123 -3.22 13.54 -13.20
CA ARG A 123 -4.54 13.82 -13.77
C ARG A 123 -4.30 14.31 -15.20
N HIS A 124 -4.65 13.50 -16.18
CA HIS A 124 -4.84 13.96 -17.56
C HIS A 124 -6.14 14.73 -17.67
#